data_AF-A0ABD8ASM9-F1
#
_entry.id   AF-A0ABD8ASM9-F1
#
_cell.length_a   1.000
_cell.length_b   1.000
_cell.length_c   1.000
_cell.angle_alpha   90.00
_cell.angle_beta   90.00
_cell.angle_gamma   90.00
#
_symmetry.space_group_name_H-M   'P 1'
#
loop_
_entity.id
_entity.type
_entity.pdbx_description
1 polymer ?
#
loop_
_entity_poly.entity_id
_entity_poly.type
_entity_poly.pdbx_seq_one_letter_code
_entity_poly.pdbx_strand_id
1 'polypeptide(L)'
;MAKRTILAPVLILLGVYLILNQGGSLGPGTIFATFWPTLFVIPLGLFFHWLYFSMIGRGVGLLVPGGLLLTVGIVCQIAMLFNNWGTMWPGFILAVAVGLFELYWFGGRNKWLLIPINILTVISLLFFAVMSIGSMLSSLSFIQPFVAIVLIMGGAWIMVGRKKRM
;
A
#
# COMPACT_ATOMS: atom_id res chain seq x y z
N MET A 1 30.45 8.82 5.20
CA MET A 1 30.17 8.18 3.89
C MET A 1 28.70 7.79 3.70
N ALA A 2 28.01 7.18 4.69
CA ALA A 2 26.64 6.66 4.53
C ALA A 2 25.52 7.72 4.27
N LYS A 3 25.67 8.97 4.73
CA LYS A 3 24.64 10.00 4.55
C LYS A 3 24.32 10.30 3.08
N ARG A 4 25.31 10.20 2.17
CA ARG A 4 25.09 10.45 0.73
C ARG A 4 24.30 9.34 0.05
N THR A 5 24.43 8.09 0.51
CA THR A 5 23.81 6.91 -0.12
C THR A 5 22.30 6.83 0.11
N ILE A 6 21.79 7.42 1.20
CA ILE A 6 20.34 7.49 1.49
C ILE A 6 19.74 8.79 0.97
N LEU A 7 20.49 9.90 1.07
CA LEU A 7 20.03 11.20 0.57
C LEU A 7 19.88 11.23 -0.96
N ALA A 8 20.74 10.51 -1.68
CA ALA A 8 20.71 10.43 -3.13
C ALA A 8 19.41 9.82 -3.69
N PRO A 9 18.98 8.60 -3.30
CA PRO A 9 17.73 8.03 -3.81
C PRO A 9 16.50 8.85 -3.40
N VAL A 10 16.52 9.46 -2.21
CA VAL A 10 15.45 10.39 -1.78
C VAL A 10 15.39 11.63 -2.67
N LEU A 11 16.54 12.25 -2.98
CA LEU A 11 16.60 13.38 -3.92
C LEU A 11 16.20 12.99 -5.34
N ILE A 12 16.59 11.79 -5.80
CA ILE A 12 16.25 11.29 -7.14
C ILE A 12 14.75 11.06 -7.25
N LEU A 13 14.13 10.41 -6.27
CA LEU A 13 12.68 10.21 -6.22
C LEU A 13 11.92 11.54 -6.14
N LEU A 14 12.42 12.49 -5.35
CA LEU A 14 11.87 13.85 -5.27
C LEU A 14 11.96 14.56 -6.64
N GLY A 15 13.12 14.47 -7.30
CA GLY A 15 13.36 15.08 -8.60
C GLY A 15 12.47 14.51 -9.70
N VAL A 16 12.33 13.18 -9.77
CA VAL A 16 11.42 12.50 -10.72
C VAL A 16 9.98 12.95 -10.51
N TYR A 17 9.54 13.06 -9.26
CA TYR A 17 8.18 13.52 -8.95
C TYR A 17 7.94 14.98 -9.33
N LEU A 18 8.90 15.87 -9.09
CA LEU A 18 8.80 17.28 -9.49
C LEU A 18 8.69 17.43 -11.01
N ILE A 19 9.36 16.57 -11.78
CA ILE A 19 9.27 16.55 -13.26
C ILE A 19 7.90 16.03 -13.73
N LEU A 20 7.28 15.11 -13.00
CA LEU A 20 5.97 14.52 -13.34
C LEU A 20 4.78 15.42 -12.95
N ASN A 21 4.97 16.36 -12.02
CA ASN A 21 3.92 17.22 -11.49
C ASN A 21 4.04 18.68 -11.98
N GLN A 22 4.01 18.89 -13.31
CA GLN A 22 4.18 20.21 -13.94
C GLN A 22 2.94 21.14 -13.86
N GLY A 23 1.95 20.88 -12.99
CA GLY A 23 0.70 21.65 -12.99
C GLY A 23 -0.05 21.82 -11.67
N GLY A 24 0.43 21.27 -10.56
CA GLY A 24 -0.19 21.44 -9.24
C GLY A 24 0.32 22.68 -8.50
N SER A 25 -0.52 23.34 -7.72
CA SER A 25 -0.10 24.33 -6.72
C SER A 25 0.85 23.65 -5.70
N LEU A 26 2.16 23.78 -5.91
CA LEU A 26 3.22 23.20 -5.09
C LEU A 26 3.41 24.01 -3.80
N GLY A 27 2.41 24.00 -2.93
CA GLY A 27 2.60 24.45 -1.55
C GLY A 27 3.46 23.44 -0.78
N PRO A 28 4.34 23.86 0.14
CA PRO A 28 5.07 22.93 1.03
C PRO A 28 4.15 21.92 1.71
N GLY A 29 2.92 22.32 2.04
CA GLY A 29 1.91 21.45 2.66
C GLY A 29 1.52 20.22 1.83
N THR A 30 1.45 20.32 0.49
CA THR A 30 1.07 19.18 -0.36
C THR A 30 2.19 18.14 -0.46
N ILE A 31 3.45 18.59 -0.41
CA ILE A 31 4.62 17.74 -0.38
C ILE A 31 4.65 16.95 0.94
N PHE A 32 4.49 17.63 2.08
CA PHE A 32 4.43 16.95 3.37
C PHE A 32 3.24 15.98 3.45
N ALA A 33 2.07 16.36 2.93
CA ALA A 33 0.90 15.48 2.93
C ALA A 33 1.10 14.19 2.10
N THR A 34 1.80 14.27 0.97
CA THR A 34 1.98 13.13 0.05
C THR A 34 3.19 12.26 0.40
N PHE A 35 4.27 12.86 0.90
CA PHE A 35 5.56 12.20 1.13
C PHE A 35 5.90 11.96 2.60
N TRP A 36 4.98 12.20 3.53
CA TRP A 36 5.21 11.88 4.95
C TRP A 36 5.73 10.43 5.20
N PRO A 37 5.31 9.38 4.45
CA PRO A 37 5.82 8.04 4.68
C PRO A 37 7.30 7.92 4.30
N THR A 38 7.71 8.51 3.18
CA THR A 38 9.12 8.53 2.75
C THR A 38 9.99 9.44 3.60
N LEU A 39 9.44 10.55 4.10
CA LEU A 39 10.20 11.53 4.88
C LEU A 39 10.40 11.11 6.34
N PHE A 40 9.41 10.45 6.95
CA PHE A 40 9.45 10.13 8.38
C PHE A 40 9.49 8.63 8.67
N VAL A 41 8.65 7.84 8.00
CA VAL A 41 8.44 6.42 8.36
C VAL A 41 9.58 5.53 7.83
N ILE A 42 9.93 5.66 6.54
CA ILE A 42 11.01 4.87 5.94
C ILE A 42 12.37 5.14 6.59
N PRO A 43 12.77 6.41 6.85
CA PRO A 43 14.04 6.69 7.52
C PRO A 43 14.08 6.14 8.94
N LEU A 44 12.95 6.13 9.65
CA LEU A 44 12.86 5.53 10.98
C LEU A 44 13.04 4.00 10.93
N GLY A 45 12.41 3.31 9.97
CA GLY A 45 12.63 1.88 9.75
C GLY A 45 14.08 1.53 9.39
N LEU A 46 14.72 2.35 8.54
CA LEU A 46 16.14 2.23 8.21
C LEU A 46 17.04 2.51 9.41
N PHE A 47 16.65 3.44 10.29
CA PHE A 47 17.40 3.74 11.51
C PHE A 47 17.46 2.52 12.44
N PHE A 48 16.36 1.80 12.63
CA PHE A 48 16.34 0.56 13.42
C PHE A 48 17.23 -0.54 12.81
N HIS A 49 17.21 -0.69 11.48
CA HIS A 49 18.13 -1.59 10.79
C HIS A 49 19.59 -1.20 10.97
N TRP A 50 19.90 0.10 10.80
CA TRP A 50 21.25 0.60 11.00
C TRP A 50 21.72 0.39 12.44
N LEU A 51 20.85 0.61 13.42
CA LEU A 51 21.14 0.37 14.83
C LEU A 51 21.46 -1.11 15.08
N TYR A 52 20.71 -2.04 14.48
CA TYR A 52 21.01 -3.48 14.58
C TYR A 52 22.39 -3.84 14.02
N PHE A 53 22.73 -3.37 12.81
CA PHE A 53 24.03 -3.65 12.19
C PHE A 53 25.19 -2.92 12.87
N SER A 54 24.94 -1.78 13.50
CA SER A 54 25.94 -0.99 14.22
C SER A 54 26.21 -1.53 15.64
N MET A 55 25.18 -2.00 16.34
CA MET A 55 25.27 -2.58 17.70
C MET A 55 25.43 -4.12 17.69
N ILE A 56 26.55 -4.63 17.16
CA ILE A 56 27.16 -5.96 17.42
C ILE A 56 26.15 -7.13 17.63
N GLY A 57 25.06 -7.18 16.85
CA GLY A 57 24.10 -8.30 16.84
C GLY A 57 23.32 -8.58 18.14
N ARG A 58 23.38 -7.72 19.18
CA ARG A 58 22.76 -8.02 20.50
C ARG A 58 21.26 -7.68 20.61
N GLY A 59 20.63 -7.27 19.52
CA GLY A 59 19.25 -6.80 19.52
C GLY A 59 18.45 -7.26 18.31
N VAL A 60 18.31 -8.57 18.11
CA VAL A 60 17.48 -9.13 17.02
C VAL A 60 16.03 -8.60 17.10
N GLY A 61 15.54 -8.34 18.31
CA GLY A 61 14.23 -7.73 18.53
C GLY A 61 14.07 -6.34 17.90
N LEU A 62 15.16 -5.62 17.57
CA LEU A 62 15.12 -4.32 16.88
C LEU A 62 14.85 -4.45 15.37
N LEU A 63 15.07 -5.62 14.77
CA LEU A 63 14.72 -5.82 13.36
C LEU A 63 13.21 -5.85 13.17
N VAL A 64 12.45 -6.45 14.10
CA VAL A 64 10.98 -6.53 14.00
C VAL A 64 10.34 -5.14 13.77
N PRO A 65 10.58 -4.13 14.63
CA PRO A 65 10.07 -2.79 14.38
C PRO A 65 10.71 -2.13 13.17
N GLY A 66 11.96 -2.46 12.83
CA GLY A 66 12.63 -1.97 11.62
C GLY A 66 11.93 -2.41 10.33
N GLY A 67 11.75 -3.72 10.13
CA GLY A 67 11.08 -4.30 8.96
C GLY A 67 9.61 -3.92 8.88
N LEU A 68 8.93 -3.86 10.03
CA LEU A 68 7.56 -3.38 10.10
C LEU A 68 7.45 -1.94 9.63
N LEU A 69 8.25 -1.01 10.18
CA LEU A 69 8.19 0.40 9.80
C LEU A 69 8.59 0.61 8.33
N LEU A 70 9.59 -0.12 7.84
CA LEU A 70 10.01 -0.02 6.44
C LEU A 70 8.88 -0.45 5.51
N THR A 71 8.26 -1.60 5.78
CA THR A 71 7.16 -2.12 4.96
C THR A 71 5.92 -1.24 5.07
N VAL A 72 5.56 -0.77 6.27
CA VAL A 72 4.48 0.21 6.48
C VAL A 72 4.74 1.50 5.71
N GLY A 73 5.98 2.01 5.75
CA GLY A 73 6.37 3.21 5.00
C GLY A 73 6.16 3.05 3.50
N ILE A 74 6.52 1.90 2.93
CA ILE A 74 6.28 1.57 1.52
C ILE A 74 4.78 1.51 1.22
N VAL A 75 4.00 0.78 2.02
CA VAL A 75 2.55 0.63 1.84
C VAL A 75 1.86 2.00 1.89
N CYS A 76 2.18 2.82 2.89
CA CYS A 76 1.66 4.18 3.03
C CYS A 76 2.09 5.08 1.87
N GLN A 77 3.32 4.97 1.37
CA GLN A 77 3.77 5.78 0.24
C GLN A 77 3.03 5.43 -1.04
N ILE A 78 2.83 4.13 -1.31
CA ILE A 78 2.04 3.66 -2.46
C ILE A 78 0.59 4.12 -2.29
N ALA A 79 0.00 3.98 -1.10
CA ALA A 79 -1.36 4.43 -0.84
C ALA A 79 -1.54 5.93 -1.07
N MET A 80 -0.57 6.77 -0.69
CA MET A 80 -0.58 8.21 -0.96
C MET A 80 -0.44 8.54 -2.44
N LEU A 81 0.45 7.84 -3.16
CA LEU A 81 0.68 8.11 -4.59
C LEU A 81 -0.51 7.74 -5.48
N PHE A 82 -1.16 6.62 -5.19
CA PHE A 82 -2.29 6.11 -5.99
C PHE A 82 -3.66 6.43 -5.38
N ASN A 83 -3.69 7.11 -4.23
CA ASN A 83 -4.89 7.37 -3.44
C ASN A 83 -5.74 6.10 -3.18
N ASN A 84 -5.08 4.95 -3.01
CA ASN A 84 -5.72 3.63 -3.02
C ASN A 84 -5.67 2.95 -1.64
N TRP A 85 -6.08 3.68 -0.60
CA TRP A 85 -6.13 3.21 0.78
C TRP A 85 -7.00 1.97 0.95
N GLY A 86 -8.10 1.89 0.19
CA GLY A 86 -9.05 0.78 0.25
C GLY A 86 -8.45 -0.56 -0.14
N THR A 87 -7.43 -0.62 -1.00
CA THR A 87 -6.80 -1.90 -1.38
C THR A 87 -5.42 -2.10 -0.74
N MET A 88 -4.78 -1.05 -0.22
CA MET A 88 -3.44 -1.12 0.36
C MET A 88 -3.41 -1.61 1.81
N TRP A 89 -4.54 -1.60 2.52
CA TRP A 89 -4.60 -2.01 3.92
C TRP A 89 -4.08 -3.43 4.23
N PRO A 90 -4.20 -4.46 3.36
CA PRO A 90 -3.64 -5.77 3.64
C PRO A 90 -2.10 -5.72 3.72
N GLY A 91 -1.48 -4.68 3.18
CA GLY A 91 -0.05 -4.40 3.32
C GLY A 91 0.40 -4.18 4.76
N PHE A 92 -0.48 -3.75 5.67
CA PHE A 92 -0.15 -3.67 7.10
C PHE A 92 0.01 -5.06 7.72
N ILE A 93 -0.80 -6.04 7.31
CA ILE A 93 -0.64 -7.45 7.72
C ILE A 93 0.68 -8.00 7.17
N LEU A 94 1.01 -7.68 5.91
CA LEU A 94 2.28 -8.04 5.30
C LEU A 94 3.46 -7.43 6.07
N ALA A 95 3.36 -6.19 6.52
CA ALA A 95 4.41 -5.53 7.27
C ALA A 95 4.75 -6.25 8.58
N VAL A 96 3.75 -6.75 9.30
CA VAL A 96 3.98 -7.57 10.50
C VAL A 96 4.67 -8.89 10.12
N ALA A 97 4.25 -9.50 9.01
CA ALA A 97 4.88 -10.73 8.52
C ALA A 97 6.36 -10.53 8.15
N VAL A 98 6.70 -9.41 7.49
CA VAL A 98 8.07 -9.04 7.12
C VAL A 98 8.92 -8.78 8.36
N GLY A 99 8.42 -8.03 9.34
CA GLY A 99 9.15 -7.80 10.60
C GLY A 99 9.44 -9.10 11.35
N LEU A 100 8.47 -10.03 11.41
CA LEU A 100 8.68 -11.36 12.00
C LEU A 100 9.65 -12.22 11.15
N PHE A 101 9.60 -12.10 9.83
CA PHE A 101 10.51 -12.81 8.92
C PHE A 101 11.97 -12.37 9.11
N GLU A 102 12.22 -11.08 9.30
CA GLU A 102 13.54 -10.58 9.66
C GLU A 102 14.04 -11.16 10.98
N LEU A 103 13.18 -11.25 12.01
CA LEU A 103 13.53 -11.92 13.26
C LEU A 103 13.85 -13.40 13.06
N TYR A 104 13.11 -14.12 12.23
CA TYR A 104 13.41 -15.52 11.92
C TYR A 104 14.79 -15.67 11.27
N TRP A 105 15.09 -14.83 10.27
CA TRP A 105 16.33 -14.93 9.52
C TRP A 105 17.57 -14.58 10.36
N PHE A 106 17.48 -13.51 11.16
CA PHE A 106 18.61 -12.98 11.93
C PHE A 106 18.64 -13.42 13.41
N GLY A 107 17.58 -14.05 13.91
CA GLY A 107 17.37 -14.37 15.33
C GLY A 107 17.57 -15.81 15.78
N GLY A 108 18.16 -16.66 14.94
CA GLY A 108 18.40 -18.07 15.26
C GLY A 108 17.42 -19.06 14.64
N ARG A 109 16.69 -18.66 13.58
CA ARG A 109 15.91 -19.57 12.70
C ARG A 109 14.96 -20.51 13.44
N ASN A 110 14.24 -19.98 14.43
CA ASN A 110 13.24 -20.77 15.15
C ASN A 110 12.06 -21.14 14.23
N LYS A 111 11.91 -22.44 13.93
CA LYS A 111 10.88 -22.97 13.02
C LYS A 111 9.46 -22.64 13.47
N TRP A 112 9.22 -22.45 14.77
CA TRP A 112 7.92 -22.08 15.31
C TRP A 112 7.44 -20.71 14.83
N LEU A 113 8.37 -19.81 14.48
CA LEU A 113 8.04 -18.48 13.98
C LEU A 113 7.56 -18.49 12.52
N LEU A 114 7.88 -19.52 11.75
CA LEU A 114 7.45 -19.64 10.35
C LEU A 114 5.94 -19.83 10.23
N ILE A 115 5.30 -20.43 11.24
CA ILE A 115 3.87 -20.66 11.26
C ILE A 115 3.11 -19.31 11.19
N PRO A 116 3.30 -18.36 12.12
CA PRO A 116 2.63 -17.06 12.04
C PRO A 116 3.06 -16.28 10.79
N ILE A 117 4.33 -16.31 10.39
CA ILE A 117 4.79 -15.60 9.18
C ILE A 117 4.01 -16.07 7.94
N ASN A 118 3.88 -17.39 7.74
CA ASN A 118 3.15 -17.94 6.61
C ASN A 118 1.65 -17.64 6.67
N ILE A 119 1.04 -17.70 7.87
CA ILE A 119 -0.38 -17.36 8.03
C ILE A 119 -0.61 -15.89 7.67
N LEU A 120 0.20 -14.97 8.21
CA LEU A 120 0.03 -13.54 7.94
C LEU A 120 0.29 -13.19 6.46
N THR A 121 1.31 -13.80 5.84
CA THR A 121 1.59 -13.58 4.41
C THR A 121 0.44 -14.08 3.54
N VAL A 122 -0.06 -15.30 3.76
CA VAL A 122 -1.18 -15.86 3.00
C VAL A 122 -2.45 -15.03 3.19
N ILE A 123 -2.78 -14.63 4.42
CA ILE A 123 -3.95 -13.79 4.69
C ILE A 123 -3.82 -12.42 4.00
N SER A 124 -2.65 -11.79 4.05
CA SER A 124 -2.40 -10.53 3.37
C SER A 124 -2.58 -10.65 1.85
N LEU A 125 -2.01 -11.70 1.25
CA LEU A 125 -2.12 -12.00 -0.17
C LEU A 125 -3.57 -12.26 -0.60
N LEU A 126 -4.32 -13.03 0.19
CA LEU A 126 -5.74 -13.30 -0.07
C LEU A 126 -6.56 -12.01 -0.03
N PHE A 127 -6.37 -11.16 0.99
CA PHE A 127 -7.07 -9.89 1.04
C PHE A 127 -6.65 -8.95 -0.09
N PHE A 128 -5.37 -8.90 -0.46
CA PHE A 128 -4.93 -8.14 -1.63
C PHE A 128 -5.60 -8.62 -2.91
N ALA A 129 -5.66 -9.93 -3.13
CA ALA A 129 -6.30 -10.52 -4.30
C ALA A 129 -7.79 -10.19 -4.36
N VAL A 130 -8.52 -10.41 -3.26
CA VAL A 130 -9.96 -10.12 -3.17
C VAL A 130 -10.24 -8.64 -3.38
N MET A 131 -9.46 -7.75 -2.76
CA MET A 131 -9.65 -6.31 -2.88
C MET A 131 -9.26 -5.77 -4.26
N SER A 132 -8.21 -6.34 -4.89
CA SER A 132 -7.82 -5.96 -6.25
C SER A 132 -8.89 -6.36 -7.26
N ILE A 133 -9.44 -7.58 -7.14
CA ILE A 133 -10.57 -8.04 -7.96
C ILE A 133 -11.81 -7.17 -7.71
N GLY A 134 -12.12 -6.87 -6.43
CA GLY A 134 -13.23 -6.01 -6.05
C GLY A 134 -13.11 -4.59 -6.62
N SER A 135 -11.91 -4.00 -6.59
CA SER A 135 -11.61 -2.68 -7.16
C SER A 135 -11.75 -2.65 -8.70
N MET A 136 -11.27 -3.68 -9.39
CA MET A 136 -11.49 -3.80 -10.84
C MET A 136 -12.97 -3.97 -11.18
N LEU A 137 -13.70 -4.77 -10.40
CA LEU A 137 -15.13 -5.01 -10.61
C LEU A 137 -15.98 -3.77 -10.26
N SER A 138 -15.62 -3.00 -9.25
CA SER A 138 -16.28 -1.72 -8.93
C SER A 138 -15.94 -0.63 -9.95
N SER A 139 -14.76 -0.69 -10.57
CA SER A 139 -14.43 0.19 -11.69
C SER A 139 -15.33 -0.11 -12.91
N LEU A 140 -15.74 -1.37 -13.08
CA LEU A 140 -16.79 -1.76 -14.03
C LEU A 140 -18.21 -1.32 -13.60
N SER A 141 -18.45 -1.03 -12.31
CA SER A 141 -19.71 -0.41 -11.84
C SER A 141 -19.93 1.02 -12.34
N PHE A 142 -18.98 1.66 -13.03
CA PHE A 142 -19.28 2.85 -13.85
C PHE A 142 -20.30 2.54 -14.97
N ILE A 143 -20.41 1.28 -15.40
CA ILE A 143 -21.40 0.80 -16.38
C ILE A 143 -22.77 0.55 -15.70
N GLN A 144 -22.80 0.38 -14.37
CA GLN A 144 -24.02 0.09 -13.62
C GLN A 144 -25.12 1.17 -13.76
N PRO A 145 -24.84 2.49 -13.69
CA PRO A 145 -25.86 3.50 -13.99
C PRO A 145 -26.31 3.46 -15.47
N PHE A 146 -25.42 3.16 -16.42
CA PHE A 146 -25.80 2.99 -17.83
C PHE A 146 -26.71 1.77 -18.05
N VAL A 147 -26.40 0.63 -17.42
CA VAL A 147 -27.22 -0.59 -17.47
C VAL A 147 -28.56 -0.37 -16.78
N ALA A 148 -28.59 0.34 -15.65
CA ALA A 148 -29.82 0.73 -14.98
C ALA A 148 -30.70 1.63 -15.87
N ILE A 149 -30.11 2.63 -16.54
CA ILE A 149 -30.82 3.50 -17.49
C ILE A 149 -31.39 2.70 -18.65
N VAL A 150 -30.62 1.76 -19.24
CA VAL A 150 -31.11 0.90 -20.33
C VAL A 150 -32.25 -0.01 -19.87
N LEU A 151 -32.17 -0.59 -18.67
CA LEU A 151 -33.24 -1.42 -18.11
C LEU A 151 -34.51 -0.60 -17.81
N ILE A 152 -34.36 0.61 -17.27
CA ILE A 152 -35.49 1.52 -17.02
C ILE A 152 -36.15 1.93 -18.34
N MET A 153 -35.37 2.31 -19.35
CA MET A 153 -35.89 2.65 -20.68
C MET A 153 -36.55 1.44 -21.36
N GLY A 154 -35.95 0.25 -21.27
CA GLY A 154 -36.53 -0.99 -21.79
C GLY A 154 -37.84 -1.36 -21.11
N GLY A 155 -37.90 -1.24 -19.77
CA GLY A 155 -39.13 -1.45 -19.00
C GLY A 155 -40.24 -0.45 -19.34
N ALA A 156 -39.89 0.83 -19.48
CA ALA A 156 -40.82 1.89 -19.87
C ALA A 156 -41.40 1.66 -21.29
N TRP A 157 -40.57 1.22 -22.24
CA TRP A 157 -41.03 0.89 -23.59
C TRP A 157 -42.05 -0.25 -23.56
N ILE A 158 -41.77 -1.32 -22.82
CA ILE A 158 -42.66 -2.49 -22.71
C ILE A 158 -44.02 -2.11 -22.11
N MET A 159 -44.05 -1.18 -21.14
CA MET A 159 -45.29 -0.68 -20.55
C MET A 159 -46.11 0.18 -21.53
N VAL A 160 -45.47 1.05 -22.30
CA VAL A 160 -46.17 1.92 -23.27
C VAL A 160 -46.69 1.14 -24.47
N GLY A 161 -45.99 0.07 -24.89
CA GLY A 161 -46.38 -0.78 -26.02
C GLY A 161 -47.65 -1.62 -25.82
N ARG A 162 -48.16 -1.77 -24.58
CA ARG A 162 -49.36 -2.58 -24.30
C ARG A 162 -50.69 -1.83 -24.42
N LYS A 163 -50.70 -0.50 -24.58
CA LYS A 163 -51.95 0.29 -24.64
C LYS A 163 -52.39 0.62 -26.06
N LYS A 164 -52.49 -0.39 -26.94
CA LYS A 164 -53.17 -0.25 -28.24
C LYS A 164 -53.86 -1.54 -28.70
N ARG A 165 -54.66 -2.15 -27.82
CA ARG A 165 -55.73 -3.10 -28.16
C ARG A 165 -56.79 -3.12 -27.05
N MET A 166 -57.64 -2.10 -27.03
CA MET A 166 -59.06 -2.18 -26.64
C MET A 166 -59.82 -1.24 -27.57
#